data_AF-A0A937T137-F1
#
_entry.id   AF-A0A937T137-F1
#
_cell.length_a   1.000
_cell.length_b   1.000
_cell.length_c   1.000
_cell.angle_alpha   90.00
_cell.angle_beta   90.00
_cell.angle_gamma   90.00
#
_symmetry.space_group_name_H-M   'P 1'
#
loop_
_entity.id
_entity.type
_entity.pdbx_description
1 polymer ?
#
loop_
_entity_poly.entity_id
_entity_poly.type
_entity_poly.pdbx_seq_one_letter_code
_entity_poly.pdbx_strand_id
1 'polypeptide(L)'
;MTQFFPHEKLDVYAHALGFAKTATALIASWPAVMAVSDQLGRATESIVTNLAKAARLRATENGIYCLECSLGSVLECAACQESR
;
A
#
# COMPACT_ATOMS: atom_id res chain seq x y z
N MET A 1 5.59 -21.36 -18.73
CA MET A 1 6.50 -20.90 -17.66
C MET A 1 5.66 -20.25 -16.59
N THR A 2 5.73 -20.70 -15.34
CA THR A 2 5.04 -20.06 -14.21
C THR A 2 5.77 -18.77 -13.84
N GLN A 3 5.08 -17.63 -13.91
CA GLN A 3 5.64 -16.35 -13.51
C GLN A 3 5.84 -16.34 -12.00
N PHE A 4 7.05 -16.01 -11.54
CA PHE A 4 7.39 -15.97 -10.12
C PHE A 4 7.18 -14.57 -9.53
N PHE A 5 6.29 -14.46 -8.55
CA PHE A 5 6.01 -13.22 -7.82
C PHE A 5 6.52 -13.34 -6.37
N PRO A 6 7.75 -12.89 -6.07
CA PRO A 6 8.35 -13.08 -4.73
C PRO A 6 7.57 -12.40 -3.61
N HIS A 7 6.85 -11.32 -3.92
CA HIS A 7 6.06 -10.58 -2.94
C HIS A 7 4.84 -11.35 -2.44
N GLU A 8 4.30 -12.29 -3.22
CA GLU A 8 3.16 -13.12 -2.79
C GLU A 8 3.52 -14.07 -1.62
N LYS A 9 4.81 -14.28 -1.36
CA LYS A 9 5.31 -15.05 -0.22
C LYS A 9 5.53 -14.21 1.04
N LEU A 10 5.29 -12.90 0.98
CA LEU A 10 5.47 -12.01 2.13
C LEU A 10 4.15 -11.89 2.89
N ASP A 11 4.15 -12.22 4.18
CA ASP A 11 2.95 -12.06 5.03
C ASP A 11 2.47 -10.60 5.03
N VAL A 12 3.41 -9.65 5.11
CA VAL A 12 3.10 -8.21 5.05
C VAL A 12 2.41 -7.80 3.74
N TYR A 13 2.69 -8.47 2.62
CA TYR A 13 2.01 -8.20 1.36
C TYR A 13 0.56 -8.69 1.37
N ALA A 14 0.31 -9.87 1.93
CA ALA A 14 -1.05 -10.38 2.11
C ALA A 14 -1.87 -9.47 3.03
N HIS A 15 -1.27 -8.98 4.13
CA HIS A 15 -1.89 -8.00 5.01
C HIS A 15 -2.16 -6.67 4.30
N ALA A 16 -1.22 -6.17 3.51
CA ALA A 16 -1.40 -4.94 2.73
C ALA A 16 -2.54 -5.05 1.71
N LEU A 17 -2.70 -6.20 1.05
CA LEU A 17 -3.85 -6.46 0.16
C LEU A 17 -5.17 -6.48 0.93
N GLY A 18 -5.20 -7.10 2.12
CA GLY A 18 -6.38 -7.09 2.99
C GLY A 18 -6.76 -5.69 3.45
N PHE A 19 -5.77 -4.89 3.83
CA PHE A 19 -5.95 -3.47 4.13
C PHE A 19 -6.48 -2.72 2.91
N ALA A 20 -5.88 -2.92 1.73
CA ALA A 20 -6.30 -2.23 0.51
C ALA A 20 -7.75 -2.50 0.14
N LYS A 21 -8.17 -3.77 0.20
CA LYS A 21 -9.58 -4.14 0.02
C LYS A 21 -10.51 -3.41 0.98
N THR A 22 -10.11 -3.30 2.25
CA THR A 22 -10.89 -2.62 3.30
C THR A 22 -10.94 -1.11 3.07
N ALA A 23 -9.81 -0.49 2.72
CA ALA A 23 -9.71 0.92 2.42
C ALA A 23 -10.55 1.29 1.18
N THR A 24 -10.51 0.49 0.12
CA THR A 24 -11.37 0.69 -1.07
C THR A 24 -12.85 0.64 -0.71
N ALA A 25 -13.27 -0.34 0.11
CA ALA A 25 -14.66 -0.43 0.56
C ALA A 25 -15.09 0.78 1.42
N LEU A 26 -14.17 1.26 2.28
CA LEU A 26 -14.39 2.46 3.08
C LEU A 26 -14.54 3.70 2.19
N ILE A 27 -13.62 3.92 1.24
CA ILE A 27 -13.67 5.04 0.30
C ILE A 27 -14.96 5.02 -0.53
N ALA A 28 -15.39 3.85 -0.99
CA ALA A 28 -16.63 3.71 -1.78
C ALA A 28 -17.89 4.10 -0.98
N SER A 29 -17.82 4.11 0.36
CA SER A 29 -18.91 4.57 1.22
C SER A 29 -18.94 6.09 1.41
N TRP A 30 -17.92 6.82 0.96
CA TRP A 30 -17.79 8.26 1.16
C TRP A 30 -18.45 9.06 0.03
N PRO A 31 -18.87 10.32 0.29
CA PRO A 31 -19.29 11.23 -0.76
C PRO A 31 -18.17 11.44 -1.80
N ALA A 32 -18.52 11.51 -3.08
CA ALA A 32 -17.57 11.49 -4.21
C ALA A 32 -16.55 12.67 -4.27
N VAL A 33 -16.66 13.68 -3.40
CA VAL A 33 -15.89 14.94 -3.47
C VAL A 33 -14.99 15.15 -2.25
N MET A 34 -14.54 14.08 -1.60
CA MET A 34 -13.62 14.19 -0.48
C MET A 34 -12.18 13.99 -0.96
N ALA A 35 -11.36 15.04 -0.94
CA ALA A 35 -9.94 14.99 -1.33
C ALA A 35 -9.15 13.93 -0.53
N VAL A 36 -9.55 13.68 0.72
CA VAL A 36 -8.98 12.63 1.58
C VAL A 36 -9.22 11.21 1.00
N SER A 37 -10.27 11.00 0.20
CA SER A 37 -10.53 9.72 -0.48
C SER A 37 -9.45 9.38 -1.50
N ASP A 38 -9.05 10.38 -2.31
CA ASP A 38 -8.01 10.23 -3.33
C ASP A 38 -6.65 9.96 -2.67
N GLN A 39 -6.33 10.73 -1.63
CA GLN A 39 -5.08 10.54 -0.86
C GLN A 39 -5.03 9.15 -0.22
N LEU A 40 -6.10 8.72 0.46
CA LEU A 40 -6.16 7.39 1.06
C LEU A 40 -6.04 6.27 0.00
N GLY A 41 -6.72 6.41 -1.14
CA GLY A 41 -6.66 5.45 -2.23
C GLY A 41 -5.25 5.31 -2.81
N ARG A 42 -4.58 6.44 -3.09
CA ARG A 42 -3.22 6.47 -3.63
C ARG A 42 -2.19 5.96 -2.64
N ALA A 43 -2.28 6.35 -1.37
CA ALA A 43 -1.40 5.86 -0.32
C ALA A 43 -1.56 4.33 -0.16
N THR A 44 -2.79 3.83 -0.19
CA THR A 44 -3.09 2.39 -0.14
C THR A 44 -2.44 1.62 -1.30
N GLU A 45 -2.56 2.11 -2.53
CA GLU A 45 -1.92 1.50 -3.70
C GLU A 45 -0.38 1.55 -3.60
N SER A 46 0.17 2.65 -3.09
CA SER A 46 1.59 2.84 -2.88
C SER A 46 2.20 1.78 -1.93
N ILE A 47 1.49 1.41 -0.85
CA ILE A 47 1.93 0.34 0.07
C ILE A 47 2.13 -0.97 -0.71
N VAL A 48 1.11 -1.43 -1.42
CA VAL A 48 1.13 -2.72 -2.13
C VAL A 48 2.20 -2.72 -3.22
N THR A 49 2.28 -1.65 -4.02
CA THR A 49 3.23 -1.56 -5.13
C THR A 49 4.68 -1.47 -4.66
N ASN A 50 4.96 -0.75 -3.56
CA ASN A 50 6.31 -0.65 -3.03
C ASN A 50 6.78 -1.93 -2.34
N LEU A 51 5.90 -2.67 -1.65
CA LEU A 51 6.22 -4.02 -1.16
C LEU A 51 6.57 -4.98 -2.32
N ALA A 52 5.80 -4.91 -3.42
CA ALA A 52 6.08 -5.70 -4.61
C ALA A 52 7.45 -5.37 -5.25
N LYS A 53 7.80 -4.08 -5.33
CA LYS A 53 9.11 -3.61 -5.80
C LYS A 53 10.24 -4.04 -4.87
N ALA A 54 10.08 -3.84 -3.56
CA ALA A 54 11.05 -4.22 -2.55
C ALA A 54 11.38 -5.72 -2.59
N ALA A 55 10.37 -6.58 -2.77
CA ALA A 55 10.57 -8.01 -2.90
C ALA A 55 11.42 -8.40 -4.13
N ARG A 56 11.30 -7.66 -5.24
CA ARG A 56 12.12 -7.86 -6.45
C ARG A 56 13.55 -7.32 -6.28
N LEU A 57 13.72 -6.29 -5.46
CA LEU A 57 14.98 -5.60 -5.20
C LEU A 57 15.61 -6.02 -3.85
N ARG A 58 15.33 -7.26 -3.40
CA ARG A 58 15.71 -7.75 -2.07
C ARG A 58 17.22 -7.57 -1.81
N ALA A 59 17.55 -7.10 -0.61
CA ALA A 59 18.91 -6.87 -0.14
C ALA A 59 19.71 -5.84 -0.99
N THR A 60 19.03 -4.80 -1.47
CA THR A 60 19.65 -3.64 -2.12
C THR A 60 19.19 -2.35 -1.46
N GLU A 61 19.95 -1.26 -1.63
CA GLU A 61 19.56 0.08 -1.17
C GLU A 61 18.20 0.52 -1.75
N ASN A 62 17.97 0.25 -3.04
CA ASN A 62 16.68 0.52 -3.68
C ASN A 62 15.53 -0.29 -3.07
N GLY A 63 15.80 -1.53 -2.65
CA GLY A 63 14.82 -2.35 -1.95
C GLY A 63 14.46 -1.80 -0.57
N ILE A 64 15.46 -1.31 0.18
CA ILE A 64 15.26 -0.63 1.46
C ILE A 64 14.44 0.65 1.26
N TYR A 65 14.82 1.47 0.28
CA TYR A 65 14.09 2.69 -0.07
C TYR A 65 12.61 2.40 -0.42
N CYS A 66 12.33 1.33 -1.19
CA CYS A 66 10.94 0.93 -1.44
C CYS A 66 10.18 0.55 -0.15
N LEU A 67 10.83 -0.13 0.81
CA LEU A 67 10.20 -0.42 2.11
C LEU A 67 9.91 0.87 2.89
N GLU A 68 10.82 1.84 2.87
CA GLU A 68 10.63 3.15 3.49
C GLU A 68 9.48 3.93 2.84
N CYS A 69 9.37 3.93 1.51
CA CYS A 69 8.20 4.50 0.82
C CYS A 69 6.90 3.81 1.22
N SER A 70 6.90 2.47 1.32
CA SER A 70 5.74 1.71 1.79
C SER A 70 5.35 2.13 3.21
N LEU A 71 6.33 2.30 4.10
CA LEU A 71 6.09 2.76 5.46
C LEU A 71 5.52 4.19 5.49
N GLY A 72 6.08 5.09 4.68
CA GLY A 72 5.56 6.45 4.53
C GLY A 72 4.09 6.47 4.11
N SER A 73 3.70 5.66 3.14
CA SER A 73 2.30 5.56 2.72
C SER A 73 1.38 4.92 3.76
N VAL A 74 1.88 4.04 4.63
CA VAL A 74 1.12 3.58 5.81
C VAL A 74 0.81 4.75 6.74
N LEU A 75 1.78 5.63 7.00
CA LEU A 75 1.60 6.81 7.85
C LEU A 75 0.63 7.82 7.21
N GLU A 76 0.69 8.01 5.90
CA GLU A 76 -0.28 8.83 5.15
C GLU A 76 -1.70 8.27 5.29
N CYS A 77 -1.88 6.95 5.19
CA CYS A 77 -3.17 6.30 5.41
C CYS A 77 -3.70 6.54 6.83
N ALA A 78 -2.84 6.45 7.85
CA ALA A 78 -3.22 6.72 9.23
C ALA A 78 -3.67 8.18 9.42
N ALA A 79 -2.93 9.14 8.87
CA ALA A 79 -3.30 10.55 8.89
C ALA A 79 -4.63 10.84 8.16
N CYS A 80 -4.92 10.13 7.06
CA CYS A 80 -6.20 10.23 6.37
C CYS A 80 -7.38 9.70 7.21
N GLN A 81 -7.15 8.73 8.10
CA GLN A 81 -8.20 8.20 8.99
C GLN A 81 -8.47 9.13 10.18
N GLU A 82 -7.44 9.80 10.70
CA GLU A 82 -7.57 10.77 11.79
C GLU A 82 -8.19 12.10 11.36
N SER A 83 -8.04 12.47 10.08
CA SER A 83 -8.57 13.72 9.51
C SER A 83 -10.01 13.62 9.00
N ARG A 84 -10.66 12.47 9.17
CA ARG A 84 -12.09 12.26 8.90
C ARG A 84 -12.94 12.65 10.10
#